data_AF-A0A7V8ZSJ7-F1
#
_entry.id   AF-A0A7V8ZSJ7-F1
#
_cell.length_a   1.000
_cell.length_b   1.000
_cell.length_c   1.000
_cell.angle_alpha   90.00
_cell.angle_beta   90.00
_cell.angle_gamma   90.00
#
_symmetry.space_group_name_H-M   'P 1'
#
loop_
_entity.id
_entity.type
_entity.pdbx_description
1 polymer ?
#
loop_
_entity_poly.entity_id
_entity_poly.type
_entity_poly.pdbx_seq_one_letter_code
_entity_poly.pdbx_strand_id
1 'polypeptide(L)'
;MALAELRKAIVGKEDLPSVEVFKNITQYKGVTAGRLLRIMDYGFTRSLGVDCTHCHVPGQWDRDDKAPKQIARAMSQMMAVINNDHLKKMSGLNSANPSVNCTTCHRGQKRPALESPLAPGTSPALPR
;
A
#
# COMPACT_ATOMS: atom_id res chain seq x y z
N MET A 1 -17.36 6.69 4.18
CA MET A 1 -17.73 7.04 5.59
C MET A 1 -16.54 6.88 6.53
N ALA A 2 -15.92 5.71 6.65
CA ALA A 2 -14.81 5.48 7.58
C ALA A 2 -13.61 6.46 7.48
N LEU A 3 -13.19 6.81 6.26
CA LEU A 3 -12.09 7.77 6.08
C LEU A 3 -12.45 9.19 6.51
N ALA A 4 -13.71 9.60 6.34
CA ALA A 4 -14.15 10.93 6.76
C ALA A 4 -14.07 11.06 8.29
N GLU A 5 -14.47 10.02 9.02
CA GLU A 5 -14.36 9.98 10.48
C GLU A 5 -12.90 9.97 10.94
N LEU A 6 -12.03 9.21 10.28
CA LEU A 6 -10.58 9.26 10.55
C LEU A 6 -9.98 10.65 10.31
N ARG A 7 -10.41 11.36 9.26
CA ARG A 7 -9.95 12.72 9.00
C ARG A 7 -10.43 13.71 10.06
N LYS A 8 -11.69 13.61 10.48
CA LYS A 8 -12.23 14.42 11.60
C LYS A 8 -11.45 14.17 12.90
N ALA A 9 -11.09 12.91 13.18
CA ALA A 9 -10.37 12.53 14.39
C ALA A 9 -8.93 13.08 14.47
N ILE A 10 -8.34 13.52 13.35
CA ILE A 10 -6.98 14.07 13.31
C ILE A 10 -6.92 15.58 13.07
N VAL A 11 -8.05 16.29 13.14
CA VAL A 11 -8.08 17.75 12.95
C VAL A 11 -7.13 18.43 13.96
N GLY A 12 -6.21 19.24 13.46
CA GLY A 12 -5.16 19.92 14.24
C GLY A 12 -3.95 19.03 14.57
N LYS A 13 -3.90 17.80 14.06
CA LYS A 13 -2.82 16.82 14.28
C LYS A 13 -2.26 16.27 12.97
N GLU A 14 -2.64 16.82 11.83
CA GLU A 14 -2.34 16.29 10.50
C GLU A 14 -0.85 16.24 10.21
N ASP A 15 -0.10 17.20 10.74
CA ASP A 15 1.35 17.34 10.54
C ASP A 15 2.18 16.63 11.62
N LEU A 16 1.54 16.14 12.69
CA LEU A 16 2.23 15.33 13.69
C LEU A 16 2.70 14.00 13.09
N PRO A 17 3.81 13.44 13.58
CA PRO A 17 4.25 12.11 13.20
C PRO A 17 3.14 11.08 13.37
N SER A 18 2.95 10.21 12.38
CA SER A 18 1.86 9.24 12.38
C SER A 18 1.88 8.28 13.57
N VAL A 19 3.07 8.03 14.15
CA VAL A 19 3.26 7.21 15.35
C VAL A 19 2.73 7.87 16.63
N GLU A 20 2.57 9.19 16.65
CA GLU A 20 1.99 9.91 17.80
C GLU A 20 0.46 9.93 17.73
N VAL A 21 -0.10 9.84 16.53
CA VAL A 21 -1.56 9.94 16.29
C VAL A 21 -2.22 8.56 16.16
N PHE A 22 -1.52 7.60 15.56
CA PHE A 22 -2.04 6.27 15.26
C PHE A 22 -1.21 5.17 15.91
N LYS A 23 -1.88 4.07 16.25
CA LYS A 23 -1.25 2.88 16.85
C LYS A 23 -0.80 1.89 15.77
N ASN A 24 0.19 1.06 16.12
CA ASN A 24 0.68 -0.05 15.30
C ASN A 24 1.18 0.33 13.89
N ILE A 25 1.87 1.47 13.80
CA ILE A 25 2.56 1.92 12.58
C ILE A 25 3.97 1.32 12.53
N THR A 26 4.26 0.52 11.49
CA THR A 26 5.55 -0.17 11.34
C THR A 26 6.40 0.40 10.20
N GLN A 27 5.90 0.47 8.96
CA GLN A 27 6.67 0.93 7.80
C GLN A 27 6.65 2.47 7.65
N TYR A 28 5.57 3.12 8.06
CA TYR A 28 5.34 4.55 7.79
C TYR A 28 5.65 5.46 8.98
N LYS A 29 6.59 5.09 9.85
CA LYS A 29 6.83 5.83 11.11
C LYS A 29 7.21 7.30 10.92
N GLY A 30 7.90 7.63 9.83
CA GLY A 30 8.35 8.99 9.51
C GLY A 30 7.38 9.83 8.67
N VAL A 31 6.15 9.35 8.42
CA VAL A 31 5.15 10.16 7.69
C VAL A 31 4.21 10.85 8.68
N THR A 32 3.67 12.01 8.29
CA THR A 32 2.67 12.74 9.08
C THR A 32 1.32 12.03 9.09
N ALA A 33 0.48 12.27 10.09
CA ALA A 33 -0.83 11.63 10.22
C ALA A 33 -1.73 11.84 8.99
N GLY A 34 -1.80 13.08 8.48
CA GLY A 34 -2.57 13.40 7.27
C GLY A 34 -1.99 12.74 6.02
N ARG A 35 -0.65 12.63 5.93
CA ARG A 35 0.00 11.91 4.83
C ARG A 35 -0.25 10.40 4.91
N LEU A 36 -0.29 9.81 6.10
CA LEU A 36 -0.60 8.40 6.28
C LEU A 36 -2.00 8.08 5.73
N LEU A 37 -3.02 8.88 6.09
CA LEU A 37 -4.37 8.67 5.58
C LEU A 37 -4.44 8.80 4.05
N ARG A 38 -3.67 9.71 3.43
CA ARG A 38 -3.57 9.79 1.96
C ARG A 38 -2.89 8.57 1.35
N ILE A 39 -1.86 8.02 1.99
CA ILE A 39 -1.21 6.78 1.53
C ILE A 39 -2.20 5.62 1.57
N MET A 40 -2.96 5.49 2.66
CA MET A 40 -3.98 4.43 2.77
C MET A 40 -5.09 4.60 1.73
N ASP A 41 -5.62 5.82 1.60
CA ASP A 41 -6.71 6.14 0.66
C ASP A 41 -6.25 6.02 -0.80
N TYR A 42 -5.25 6.76 -1.25
CA TYR A 42 -4.87 6.79 -2.66
C TYR A 42 -3.83 5.73 -3.02
N GLY A 43 -2.85 5.51 -2.14
CA GLY A 43 -1.73 4.62 -2.40
C GLY A 43 -2.10 3.14 -2.35
N PHE A 44 -2.95 2.73 -1.40
CA PHE A 44 -3.38 1.33 -1.29
C PHE A 44 -4.70 1.05 -2.01
N THR A 45 -5.79 1.78 -1.71
CA THR A 45 -7.11 1.42 -2.26
C THR A 45 -7.12 1.42 -3.78
N ARG A 46 -6.61 2.50 -4.40
CA ARG A 46 -6.62 2.65 -5.87
C ARG A 46 -5.64 1.71 -6.56
N SER A 47 -4.46 1.51 -5.98
CA SER A 47 -3.45 0.63 -6.57
C SER A 47 -3.89 -0.84 -6.56
N LEU A 48 -4.62 -1.26 -5.53
CA LEU A 48 -5.06 -2.64 -5.33
C LEU A 48 -6.50 -2.89 -5.80
N GLY A 49 -7.29 -1.85 -6.09
CA GLY A 49 -8.72 -1.99 -6.43
C GLY A 49 -9.55 -2.54 -5.27
N VAL A 50 -9.26 -2.13 -4.04
CA VAL A 50 -9.93 -2.61 -2.82
C VAL A 50 -10.33 -1.44 -1.94
N ASP A 51 -11.27 -1.63 -1.02
CA ASP A 51 -11.59 -0.64 0.01
C ASP A 51 -10.76 -0.83 1.30
N CYS A 52 -10.91 0.09 2.25
CA CYS A 52 -10.20 0.08 3.54
C CYS A 52 -10.47 -1.19 4.35
N THR A 53 -11.66 -1.77 4.23
CA THR A 53 -12.09 -2.96 5.00
C THR A 53 -11.46 -4.24 4.48
N HIS A 54 -10.84 -4.21 3.29
CA HIS A 54 -10.08 -5.36 2.82
C HIS A 54 -8.92 -5.71 3.77
N CYS A 55 -8.22 -4.68 4.26
CA CYS A 55 -7.07 -4.85 5.16
C CYS A 55 -7.41 -4.53 6.62
N HIS A 56 -8.37 -3.65 6.89
CA HIS A 56 -8.64 -3.19 8.25
C HIS A 56 -9.97 -3.70 8.82
N VAL A 57 -10.06 -3.73 10.15
CA VAL A 57 -11.30 -3.87 10.90
C VAL A 57 -11.85 -2.46 11.15
N PRO A 58 -13.04 -2.09 10.66
CA PRO A 58 -13.61 -0.76 10.89
C PRO A 58 -13.68 -0.44 12.39
N GLY A 59 -13.25 0.76 12.77
CA GLY A 59 -13.19 1.20 14.17
C GLY A 59 -12.02 0.63 14.98
N GLN A 60 -11.32 -0.38 14.48
CA GLN A 60 -10.16 -1.04 15.12
C GLN A 60 -8.99 -1.09 14.13
N TRP A 61 -8.56 0.09 13.68
CA TRP A 61 -7.63 0.28 12.56
C TRP A 61 -6.23 -0.29 12.79
N ASP A 62 -5.84 -0.40 14.06
CA ASP A 62 -4.56 -0.92 14.53
C ASP A 62 -4.51 -2.45 14.57
N ARG A 63 -5.66 -3.15 14.56
CA ARG A 63 -5.72 -4.62 14.58
C ARG A 63 -5.10 -5.28 13.35
N ASP A 64 -4.48 -6.41 13.59
CA ASP A 64 -3.72 -7.19 12.61
C ASP A 64 -4.40 -8.53 12.24
N ASP A 65 -5.67 -8.68 12.61
CA ASP A 65 -6.51 -9.87 12.43
C ASP A 65 -6.69 -10.31 10.97
N LYS A 66 -6.51 -9.39 10.01
CA LYS A 66 -6.70 -9.65 8.59
C LYS A 66 -5.35 -9.89 7.91
N ALA A 67 -5.15 -11.11 7.41
CA ALA A 67 -3.96 -11.51 6.66
C ALA A 67 -3.55 -10.52 5.53
N PRO A 68 -4.48 -9.90 4.76
CA PRO A 68 -4.13 -8.89 3.76
C PRO A 68 -3.30 -7.72 4.31
N LYS A 69 -3.50 -7.32 5.58
CA LYS A 69 -2.72 -6.25 6.19
C LYS A 69 -1.26 -6.63 6.37
N GLN A 70 -0.99 -7.85 6.82
CA GLN A 70 0.39 -8.35 6.97
C GLN A 70 1.09 -8.49 5.62
N ILE A 71 0.38 -9.01 4.61
CA ILE A 71 0.89 -9.09 3.23
C ILE A 71 1.21 -7.68 2.70
N ALA A 72 0.34 -6.70 2.92
CA ALA A 72 0.58 -5.32 2.51
C ALA A 72 1.81 -4.70 3.20
N ARG A 73 2.07 -5.01 4.47
CA ARG A 73 3.30 -4.59 5.18
C ARG A 73 4.55 -5.18 4.53
N ALA A 74 4.54 -6.49 4.24
CA ALA A 74 5.64 -7.17 3.56
C ALA A 74 5.88 -6.60 2.15
N MET A 75 4.82 -6.36 1.38
CA MET A 75 4.91 -5.74 0.04
C MET A 75 5.45 -4.31 0.11
N SER A 76 5.10 -3.54 1.14
CA SER A 76 5.63 -2.19 1.36
C SER A 76 7.14 -2.21 1.64
N GLN A 77 7.61 -3.21 2.39
CA GLN A 77 9.04 -3.42 2.62
C GLN A 77 9.77 -3.83 1.35
N MET A 78 9.21 -4.76 0.57
CA MET A 78 9.75 -5.16 -0.73
C MET A 78 9.88 -3.96 -1.68
N MET A 79 8.83 -3.15 -1.80
CA MET A 79 8.84 -1.92 -2.61
C MET A 79 9.94 -0.95 -2.14
N ALA A 80 10.14 -0.81 -0.83
CA ALA A 80 11.19 0.04 -0.29
C ALA A 80 12.59 -0.46 -0.67
N VAL A 81 12.83 -1.78 -0.63
CA VAL A 81 14.10 -2.40 -1.09
C VAL A 81 14.30 -2.18 -2.58
N ILE A 82 13.28 -2.42 -3.42
CA ILE A 82 13.36 -2.17 -4.87
C ILE A 82 13.77 -0.73 -5.15
N ASN A 83 13.09 0.23 -4.53
CA ASN A 83 13.33 1.64 -4.77
C ASN A 83 14.69 2.10 -4.24
N ASN A 84 15.09 1.67 -3.05
CA ASN A 84 16.27 2.22 -2.39
C ASN A 84 17.56 1.46 -2.70
N ASP A 85 17.49 0.14 -2.88
CA ASP A 85 18.67 -0.70 -2.96
C ASP A 85 18.97 -1.17 -4.38
N HIS A 86 17.96 -1.20 -5.25
CA HIS A 86 18.09 -1.63 -6.64
C HIS A 86 18.01 -0.46 -7.63
N LEU A 87 16.86 0.24 -7.70
CA LEU A 87 16.64 1.28 -8.72
C LEU A 87 17.62 2.45 -8.63
N LYS A 88 17.95 2.89 -7.41
CA LYS A 88 18.95 3.96 -7.20
C LYS A 88 20.35 3.63 -7.73
N LYS A 89 20.69 2.34 -7.83
CA LYS A 89 22.01 1.88 -8.28
C LYS A 89 22.03 1.50 -9.76
N MET A 90 20.87 1.49 -10.42
CA MET A 90 20.74 1.08 -11.81
C MET A 90 21.08 2.26 -12.73
N SER A 91 22.07 2.07 -13.60
CA SER A 91 22.44 3.03 -14.65
C SER A 91 21.58 2.83 -15.91
N GLY A 92 21.49 3.87 -16.74
CA GLY A 92 20.78 3.80 -18.02
C GLY A 92 19.24 3.88 -17.92
N LEU A 93 18.69 4.20 -16.75
CA LEU A 93 17.26 4.46 -16.60
C LEU A 93 16.89 5.84 -17.14
N ASN A 94 15.81 5.89 -17.91
CA ASN A 94 15.23 7.12 -18.47
C ASN A 94 14.44 7.93 -17.42
N SER A 95 14.94 8.01 -16.19
CA SER A 95 14.36 8.81 -15.10
C SER A 95 15.45 9.22 -14.13
N ALA A 96 15.45 10.49 -13.73
CA ALA A 96 16.36 11.00 -12.69
C ALA A 96 16.06 10.41 -11.30
N ASN A 97 14.82 9.95 -11.07
CA ASN A 97 14.38 9.36 -9.81
C ASN A 97 13.49 8.15 -10.08
N PRO A 98 14.07 7.02 -10.50
CA PRO A 98 13.31 5.82 -10.81
C PRO A 98 12.65 5.29 -9.54
N SER A 99 11.35 5.01 -9.62
CA SER A 99 10.60 4.42 -8.52
C SER A 99 9.47 3.55 -9.04
N VAL A 100 9.20 2.48 -8.30
CA VAL A 100 7.99 1.67 -8.43
C VAL A 100 7.08 1.90 -7.24
N ASN A 101 5.80 1.70 -7.46
CA ASN A 101 4.80 1.68 -6.40
C ASN A 101 3.83 0.51 -6.63
N CYS A 102 2.83 0.38 -5.76
CA CYS A 102 1.85 -0.70 -5.83
C CYS A 102 1.17 -0.76 -7.21
N THR A 103 0.86 0.39 -7.83
CA THR A 103 0.21 0.48 -9.15
C THR A 103 1.08 -0.11 -10.26
N THR A 104 2.41 -0.03 -10.16
CA THR A 104 3.33 -0.60 -11.17
C THR A 104 3.01 -2.06 -11.45
N CYS A 105 2.74 -2.85 -10.42
CA CYS A 105 2.43 -4.28 -10.55
C CYS A 105 0.92 -4.57 -10.50
N HIS A 106 0.21 -3.98 -9.54
CA HIS A 106 -1.19 -4.33 -9.29
C HIS A 106 -2.16 -3.69 -10.28
N ARG A 107 -1.87 -2.49 -10.79
CA ARG A 107 -2.67 -1.80 -11.82
C ARG A 107 -4.18 -1.77 -11.49
N GLY A 108 -4.54 -1.57 -10.22
CA GLY A 108 -5.93 -1.53 -9.76
C GLY A 108 -6.55 -2.90 -9.51
N GLN A 109 -5.76 -3.96 -9.43
CA GLN A 109 -6.23 -5.32 -9.16
C GLN A 109 -5.56 -5.91 -7.92
N LYS A 110 -6.33 -6.62 -7.09
CA LYS A 110 -5.84 -7.21 -5.84
C LYS A 110 -4.71 -8.21 -6.07
N ARG A 111 -4.78 -8.95 -7.17
CA ARG A 111 -3.71 -9.83 -7.64
C ARG A 111 -3.11 -9.20 -8.90
N PRO A 112 -1.80 -8.97 -8.97
CA PRO A 112 -1.15 -8.58 -10.21
C PRO A 112 -1.48 -9.60 -11.31
N ALA A 113 -1.73 -9.13 -12.53
CA ALA A 113 -1.98 -10.02 -13.66
C ALA A 113 -0.78 -10.95 -13.87
N LEU A 114 -1.02 -12.26 -13.85
CA LEU A 114 0.00 -13.29 -14.15
C LEU A 114 0.08 -13.58 -15.65
N GLU A 115 -0.94 -13.20 -16.40
CA GLU A 115 -1.04 -13.46 -17.83
C GLU A 115 -0.24 -12.39 -18.58
N SER A 116 0.87 -12.85 -19.18
CA SER A 116 1.48 -12.12 -20.28
C SER A 116 0.43 -12.01 -21.41
N PRO A 117 0.25 -10.84 -22.06
CA PRO A 117 -0.62 -10.71 -23.22
C PRO A 117 -0.30 -11.70 -24.37
N LEU A 118 0.87 -12.34 -24.30
CA LEU A 118 1.40 -13.29 -25.29
C LEU A 118 1.34 -14.76 -24.85
N ALA A 119 0.83 -15.08 -23.66
CA ALA A 119 0.68 -16.46 -23.24
C ALA A 119 -0.64 -17.03 -23.80
N PRO A 120 -0.63 -17.93 -24.79
CA PRO A 120 -1.85 -18.60 -25.22
C PRO A 120 -2.44 -19.36 -24.02
N GLY A 121 -3.71 -19.06 -23.74
CA GLY A 121 -4.38 -19.40 -22.50
C GLY A 121 -4.24 -20.86 -22.12
N THR A 122 -3.56 -21.11 -21.00
CA THR A 122 -3.76 -22.31 -20.19
C THR A 122 -3.69 -21.90 -18.72
N SER A 123 -4.82 -21.47 -18.16
CA SER A 123 -5.02 -21.49 -16.72
C SER A 123 -5.82 -22.75 -16.36
N PRO A 124 -5.25 -23.76 -15.70
CA PRO A 124 -6.05 -24.66 -14.89
C PRO A 124 -6.50 -23.88 -13.66
N ALA A 125 -7.80 -23.95 -13.36
CA ALA A 125 -8.36 -23.38 -12.14
C ALA A 125 -7.62 -23.93 -10.90
N LEU A 126 -7.09 -23.04 -10.05
CA LEU A 126 -6.57 -23.43 -8.74
C LEU A 126 -7.76 -23.80 -7.82
N PRO A 127 -7.74 -24.96 -7.12
CA PRO A 127 -8.74 -25.29 -6.13
C PRO A 127 -8.65 -24.38 -4.91
N ARG A 128 -9.81 -24.17 -4.28
CA ARG A 128 -10.05 -23.29 -3.12
C ARG A 128 -9.27 -23.68 -1.88
#